data_AF-A0A0F7IEY3-F1
#
_entry.id   AF-A0A0F7IEY3-F1
#
_cell.length_a   1.000
_cell.length_b   1.000
_cell.length_c   1.000
_cell.angle_alpha   90.00
_cell.angle_beta   90.00
_cell.angle_gamma   90.00
#
_symmetry.space_group_name_H-M   'P 1'
#
loop_
_entity.id
_entity.type
_entity.pdbx_description
1 polymer ?
#
loop_
_entity_poly.entity_id
_entity_poly.type
_entity_poly.pdbx_seq_one_letter_code
_entity_poly.pdbx_strand_id
1 'polypeptide(L)'
;MSRRSLRAAVDVLLVIGFVVILVTGIGLYFAPSGRIAKETGWTWMGMDKETLEEVHTYFGFSMVAVGLVHLFLNYRAMYYLLKHTVSVKRNLAKISVAVALMWSAGSFTLRG
;
A
#
# COMPACT_ATOMS: atom_id res chain seq x y z
N MET A 1 -19.26 -12.59 17.29
CA MET A 1 -17.86 -12.22 17.01
C MET A 1 -17.54 -10.87 17.63
N SER A 2 -16.44 -10.73 18.38
CA SER A 2 -16.04 -9.41 18.90
C SER A 2 -15.51 -8.55 17.75
N ARG A 3 -15.73 -7.23 17.76
CA ARG A 3 -15.23 -6.33 16.69
C ARG A 3 -13.72 -6.44 16.45
N ARG A 4 -12.95 -6.89 17.44
CA ARG A 4 -11.50 -7.16 17.34
C ARG A 4 -11.18 -8.42 16.55
N SER A 5 -11.96 -9.49 16.70
CA SER A 5 -11.73 -10.73 15.94
C SER A 5 -12.04 -10.58 14.45
N LEU A 6 -13.01 -9.72 14.09
CA LEU A 6 -13.30 -9.40 12.69
C LEU A 6 -12.13 -8.66 12.02
N ARG A 7 -11.54 -7.68 12.69
CA ARG A 7 -10.36 -6.96 12.18
C ARG A 7 -9.17 -7.90 11.98
N ALA A 8 -8.87 -8.72 12.98
CA ALA A 8 -7.80 -9.71 12.88
C ALA A 8 -8.04 -10.71 11.73
N ALA A 9 -9.28 -11.17 11.53
CA ALA A 9 -9.61 -12.06 10.42
C ALA A 9 -9.38 -11.38 9.05
N VAL A 10 -9.82 -10.13 8.90
CA VAL A 10 -9.61 -9.35 7.66
C VAL A 10 -8.13 -9.13 7.38
N ASP A 11 -7.33 -8.82 8.41
CA ASP A 11 -5.89 -8.61 8.27
C ASP A 11 -5.18 -9.91 7.85
N VAL A 12 -5.53 -11.04 8.46
CA VAL A 12 -4.99 -12.35 8.08
C VAL A 12 -5.39 -12.74 6.66
N LEU A 13 -6.65 -12.50 6.27
CA LEU A 13 -7.11 -12.73 4.90
C LEU A 13 -6.34 -11.89 3.88
N LEU A 14 -6.04 -10.63 4.21
CA LEU A 14 -5.21 -9.77 3.36
C LEU A 14 -3.78 -10.28 3.21
N VAL A 15 -3.16 -10.74 4.29
CA VAL A 15 -1.80 -11.31 4.23
C VAL A 15 -1.78 -12.58 3.37
N ILE A 16 -2.77 -13.46 3.53
CA ILE A 16 -2.88 -14.68 2.72
C ILE A 16 -3.08 -14.31 1.25
N GLY A 17 -4.02 -13.41 0.94
CA GLY A 17 -4.27 -12.92 -0.42
C GLY A 17 -3.03 -12.27 -1.04
N PHE A 18 -2.27 -11.50 -0.26
CA PHE A 18 -1.03 -10.89 -0.69
C PHE A 18 0.01 -11.94 -1.09
N VAL A 19 0.19 -13.00 -0.31
CA VAL A 19 1.13 -14.09 -0.66
C VAL A 19 0.71 -14.78 -1.96
N VAL A 20 -0.58 -15.07 -2.14
CA VAL A 20 -1.08 -15.71 -3.38
C VAL A 20 -0.82 -14.83 -4.60
N ILE A 21 -1.16 -13.54 -4.53
CA ILE A 21 -0.96 -12.59 -5.63
C ILE A 21 0.53 -12.36 -5.90
N LEU A 22 1.37 -12.36 -4.86
CA LEU A 22 2.82 -12.22 -4.99
C LEU A 22 3.43 -13.42 -5.72
N VAL A 23 3.09 -14.65 -5.30
CA VAL A 23 3.61 -15.87 -5.93
C VAL A 23 3.15 -15.99 -7.38
N THR A 24 1.87 -15.73 -7.65
CA THR A 24 1.32 -15.76 -9.02
C THR A 24 1.89 -14.62 -9.88
N GLY A 25 2.08 -13.43 -9.31
CA GLY A 25 2.69 -12.28 -10.00
C GLY A 25 4.16 -12.52 -10.36
N ILE A 26 4.93 -13.18 -9.49
CA ILE A 26 6.30 -13.61 -9.80
C ILE A 26 6.28 -14.62 -10.96
N GLY A 27 5.36 -15.59 -10.93
CA GLY A 27 5.18 -16.54 -12.04
C GLY A 27 4.88 -15.83 -13.37
N LEU A 28 3.93 -14.89 -13.37
CA LEU A 28 3.57 -14.11 -14.56
C LEU A 28 4.69 -13.18 -15.04
N TYR A 29 5.54 -12.68 -14.14
CA TYR A 29 6.71 -11.87 -14.49
C TYR A 29 7.73 -12.67 -15.32
N PHE A 30 7.93 -13.95 -14.98
CA PHE A 30 8.80 -14.85 -15.75
C PHE A 30 8.11 -15.49 -16.96
N ALA A 31 6.78 -15.36 -17.08
CA ALA A 31 6.03 -16.02 -18.13
C ALA A 31 6.34 -15.39 -19.51
N PRO A 32 6.76 -16.20 -20.51
CA PRO A 32 6.99 -15.70 -21.86
C PRO A 32 5.68 -15.22 -22.51
N SER A 33 5.77 -14.58 -23.68
CA SER A 33 4.59 -14.09 -24.40
C SER A 33 3.58 -15.22 -24.63
N GLY A 34 2.27 -14.92 -24.61
CA GLY A 34 1.22 -15.96 -24.50
C GLY A 34 1.28 -17.05 -25.57
N ARG A 35 1.71 -16.70 -26.78
CA ARG A 35 1.95 -17.68 -27.85
C ARG A 35 3.15 -18.58 -27.59
N ILE A 36 4.28 -17.99 -27.19
CA ILE A 36 5.51 -18.72 -26.87
C ILE A 36 5.28 -19.63 -25.65
N ALA A 37 4.56 -19.16 -24.64
CA ALA A 37 4.24 -19.97 -23.45
C ALA A 37 3.46 -21.25 -23.79
N LYS A 38 2.51 -21.16 -24.73
CA LYS A 38 1.76 -22.33 -25.22
C LYS A 38 2.62 -23.25 -26.07
N GLU A 39 3.43 -22.68 -26.98
CA GLU A 39 4.31 -23.45 -27.86
C GLU A 39 5.42 -24.18 -27.11
N THR A 40 5.95 -23.60 -26.01
CA THR A 40 7.04 -24.20 -25.21
C THR A 40 6.55 -25.05 -24.04
N GLY A 41 5.25 -25.13 -23.79
CA GLY A 41 4.69 -25.83 -22.63
C GLY A 41 5.15 -25.21 -21.31
N TRP A 42 5.28 -23.87 -21.25
CA TRP A 42 5.71 -23.18 -20.05
C TRP A 42 4.73 -23.44 -18.91
N THR A 43 5.25 -23.91 -17.79
CA THR A 43 4.48 -24.16 -16.58
C THR A 43 5.21 -23.58 -15.39
N TRP A 44 4.43 -23.10 -14.42
CA TRP A 44 4.94 -22.62 -13.15
C TRP A 44 4.10 -23.23 -12.04
N MET A 45 4.77 -24.00 -11.16
CA MET A 45 4.12 -24.84 -10.15
C MET A 45 3.05 -25.80 -10.72
N GLY A 46 3.24 -26.26 -11.97
CA GLY A 46 2.30 -27.14 -12.66
C GLY A 46 1.07 -26.43 -13.25
N MET A 47 0.98 -25.11 -13.14
CA MET A 47 -0.05 -24.30 -13.80
C MET A 47 0.52 -23.70 -15.08
N ASP A 48 -0.28 -23.68 -16.14
CA ASP A 48 0.04 -22.94 -17.35
C ASP A 48 -0.16 -21.43 -17.12
N LYS A 49 0.30 -20.64 -18.09
CA LYS A 49 0.22 -19.18 -18.00
C LYS A 49 -1.21 -18.67 -17.85
N GLU A 50 -2.18 -19.25 -18.57
CA GLU A 50 -3.57 -18.76 -18.56
C GLU A 50 -4.21 -19.02 -17.19
N THR A 51 -4.04 -20.21 -16.63
CA THR A 51 -4.51 -20.50 -15.26
C THR A 51 -3.87 -19.57 -14.22
N LEU A 52 -2.57 -19.29 -14.35
CA LEU A 52 -1.89 -18.33 -13.47
C LEU A 52 -2.47 -16.92 -13.55
N GLU A 53 -2.79 -16.45 -14.76
CA GLU A 53 -3.40 -15.15 -15.01
C GLU A 53 -4.82 -15.07 -14.44
N GLU A 54 -5.61 -16.13 -14.61
CA GLU A 54 -6.95 -16.24 -14.04
C GLU A 54 -6.92 -16.21 -12.51
N VAL A 55 -6.10 -17.07 -11.88
CA VAL A 55 -5.97 -17.12 -10.42
C VAL A 55 -5.49 -15.77 -9.89
N HIS A 56 -4.47 -15.17 -10.50
CA HIS A 56 -3.96 -13.86 -10.10
C HIS A 56 -5.06 -12.78 -10.17
N THR A 57 -5.85 -12.78 -11.24
CA THR A 57 -6.89 -11.77 -11.47
C THR A 57 -8.05 -11.93 -10.49
N TYR A 58 -8.59 -13.14 -10.32
CA TYR A 58 -9.70 -13.38 -9.39
C TYR A 58 -9.31 -13.13 -7.93
N PHE A 59 -8.13 -13.59 -7.51
CA PHE A 59 -7.62 -13.29 -6.18
C PHE A 59 -7.28 -11.80 -6.02
N GLY A 60 -6.77 -11.15 -7.07
CA GLY A 60 -6.54 -9.71 -7.14
C GLY A 60 -7.80 -8.90 -6.80
N PHE A 61 -8.90 -9.17 -7.52
CA PHE A 61 -10.18 -8.51 -7.24
C PHE A 61 -10.70 -8.80 -5.83
N SER A 62 -10.57 -10.05 -5.37
CA SER A 62 -10.96 -10.44 -4.01
C SER A 62 -10.14 -9.70 -2.95
N MET A 63 -8.83 -9.56 -3.15
CA MET A 63 -7.94 -8.82 -2.25
C MET A 63 -8.30 -7.34 -2.21
N VAL A 64 -8.65 -6.73 -3.34
CA VAL A 64 -9.14 -5.34 -3.38
C VAL A 64 -10.43 -5.20 -2.55
N ALA A 65 -11.39 -6.11 -2.72
CA ALA A 65 -12.63 -6.09 -1.94
C ALA A 65 -12.39 -6.20 -0.43
N VAL A 66 -11.54 -7.15 0.00
CA VAL A 66 -11.15 -7.30 1.41
C VAL A 66 -10.35 -6.08 1.89
N GLY A 67 -9.52 -5.49 1.04
CA GLY A 67 -8.75 -4.29 1.32
C GLY A 67 -9.65 -3.09 1.61
N LEU A 68 -10.70 -2.89 0.81
CA LEU A 68 -11.70 -1.86 1.08
C LEU A 68 -12.36 -2.08 2.44
N VAL A 69 -12.74 -3.31 2.78
CA VAL A 69 -13.29 -3.65 4.11
C VAL A 69 -12.30 -3.32 5.23
N HIS A 70 -11.01 -3.64 5.04
CA HIS A 70 -9.96 -3.28 5.99
C HIS A 70 -9.88 -1.77 6.21
N LEU A 71 -9.89 -0.98 5.13
CA LEU A 71 -9.91 0.49 5.20
C LEU A 71 -11.16 0.99 5.96
N PHE A 72 -12.33 0.45 5.66
CA PHE A 72 -13.58 0.83 6.36
C PHE A 72 -13.57 0.45 7.84
N LEU A 73 -12.94 -0.66 8.24
CA LEU A 73 -12.86 -1.06 9.64
C LEU A 73 -11.84 -0.23 10.45
N ASN A 74 -10.81 0.30 9.78
CA ASN A 74 -9.69 1.04 10.37
C ASN A 74 -9.68 2.55 10.03
N TYR A 75 -10.74 3.06 9.38
CA TYR A 75 -10.82 4.44 8.88
C TYR A 75 -10.51 5.52 9.92
N ARG A 76 -10.89 5.31 11.19
CA ARG A 76 -10.61 6.26 12.28
C ARG A 76 -9.12 6.38 12.58
N ALA A 77 -8.41 5.27 12.62
CA ALA A 77 -6.97 5.25 12.85
C ALA A 77 -6.24 5.93 11.67
N MET A 78 -6.68 5.63 10.44
CA MET A 78 -6.11 6.20 9.23
C MET A 78 -6.34 7.72 9.15
N TYR A 79 -7.55 8.19 9.45
CA TYR A 79 -7.87 9.63 9.51
C TYR A 79 -7.06 10.34 10.60
N TYR A 80 -6.94 9.74 11.79
CA TYR A 80 -6.11 10.30 12.86
C TYR A 80 -4.65 10.43 12.43
N LEU A 81 -4.08 9.39 11.82
CA LEU A 81 -2.70 9.38 11.32
C LEU A 81 -2.48 10.43 10.21
N LEU A 82 -3.39 10.52 9.24
CA LEU A 82 -3.33 11.55 8.19
C LEU A 82 -3.37 12.95 8.79
N LYS A 83 -4.34 13.22 9.67
CA LYS A 83 -4.52 14.53 10.32
C LYS A 83 -3.29 14.91 11.16
N HIS A 84 -2.73 13.95 11.90
CA HIS A 84 -1.52 14.17 12.69
C HIS A 84 -0.32 14.48 11.81
N THR A 85 -0.09 13.70 10.75
CA THR A 85 1.03 13.89 9.82
C THR A 85 0.98 15.24 9.11
N VAL A 86 -0.20 15.65 8.63
CA VAL A 86 -0.41 16.96 8.00
C VAL A 86 -0.23 18.09 9.01
N SER A 87 -0.71 17.92 10.24
CA SER A 87 -0.54 18.92 11.30
C SER A 87 0.92 19.10 11.68
N VAL A 88 1.69 18.01 11.80
CA VAL A 88 3.13 18.06 12.11
C VAL A 88 3.90 18.80 11.01
N LYS A 89 3.71 18.44 9.73
CA LYS A 89 4.39 19.13 8.61
C LYS A 89 4.07 20.63 8.58
N ARG A 90 2.81 21.00 8.79
CA ARG A 90 2.38 22.41 8.85
C ARG A 90 2.99 23.16 10.03
N ASN A 91 3.09 22.52 11.20
CA ASN A 91 3.69 23.13 12.37
C ASN A 91 5.21 23.33 12.20
N LEU A 92 5.91 22.36 11.59
CA LEU A 92 7.33 22.50 11.24
C LEU A 92 7.57 23.64 10.25
N ALA A 93 6.74 23.76 9.21
CA ALA A 93 6.80 24.87 8.25
C ALA A 93 6.54 26.24 8.91
N LYS A 94 5.64 26.31 9.88
CA LYS A 94 5.40 27.55 10.65
C LYS A 94 6.61 27.91 11.52
N ILE A 95 7.21 26.92 12.19
CA ILE A 95 8.40 27.12 13.03
C ILE A 95 9.58 27.58 12.18
N SER A 96 9.82 26.96 11.02
CA SER A 96 10.93 27.37 10.13
C SER A 96 10.76 28.79 9.62
N VAL A 97 9.55 29.21 9.26
CA VAL A 97 9.25 30.60 8.88
C VAL A 97 9.45 31.57 10.05
N ALA A 98 8.98 31.22 11.26
CA ALA A 98 9.18 32.06 12.44
C ALA A 98 10.66 32.24 12.79
N VAL A 99 11.45 31.16 12.72
CA VAL A 99 12.91 31.21 12.94
C VAL A 99 13.59 32.06 11.87
N ALA A 100 13.21 31.92 10.60
CA ALA A 100 13.77 32.74 9.52
C ALA A 100 13.48 34.24 9.70
N LEU A 101 12.25 34.59 10.10
CA LEU A 101 11.87 35.97 10.42
C LEU A 101 12.65 36.52 11.61
N MET A 102 12.85 35.71 12.65
CA MET A 102 13.62 36.10 13.84
C MET A 102 15.09 36.39 13.50
N TRP A 103 15.69 35.57 12.64
CA TRP A 103 17.05 35.79 12.13
C TRP A 103 17.16 37.05 11.25
N SER A 104 16.17 37.31 10.39
CA SER A 104 16.17 38.55 9.58
C SER A 104 16.01 39.82 10.43
N ALA A 105 15.22 39.78 11.50
CA ALA A 105 15.01 40.94 12.37
C ALA A 105 16.24 41.26 13.25
N GLY A 106 16.96 40.23 13.74
CA GLY A 106 18.18 40.41 14.52
C GLY A 106 19.36 40.97 13.71
N SER A 107 19.38 40.74 12.40
CA SER A 107 20.42 41.27 11.51
C SER A 107 20.33 42.79 11.27
N PHE A 108 19.19 43.41 11.58
CA PHE A 108 18.95 44.85 11.37
C PHE A 108 19.33 45.71 12.58
N THR A 109 19.43 45.12 13.78
CA THR A 109 19.65 45.83 15.04
C THR A 109 21.13 46.03 15.40
N LEU A 110 22.07 45.35 14.72
CA LEU A 110 23.52 45.44 14.95
C LEU A 110 24.25 46.41 13.99
N ARG A 111 23.50 47.20 13.21
CA ARG A 111 24.05 48.06 12.15
C ARG A 111 23.80 49.56 12.36
N GLY A 112 23.42 49.96 13.59
CA GLY A 112 23.24 51.35 14.03
C GLY A 112 24.33 51.78 14.99
#